data_AF-A0A512DV92-F1
#
_entry.id   AF-A0A512DV92-F1
#
_cell.length_a   1.000
_cell.length_b   1.000
_cell.length_c   1.000
_cell.angle_alpha   90.00
_cell.angle_beta   90.00
_cell.angle_gamma   90.00
#
_symmetry.space_group_name_H-M   'P 1'
#
loop_
_entity.id
_entity.type
_entity.pdbx_description
1 polymer ?
#
loop_
_entity_poly.entity_id
_entity_poly.type
_entity_poly.pdbx_seq_one_letter_code
_entity_poly.pdbx_strand_id
1 'polypeptide(L)'
;MGQVKFKDDRKPLIAEAMRSSDLTDFACWDDLDALSSETQVANIEVFDDEIMLSGKSFEGAINVYLTLNYGNGDDATWISAAFPGSFSGVLQDRQPVIRNVIVDTSSFYA
;
A
#
# COMPACT_ATOMS: atom_id res chain seq x y z
N MET A 1 -32.02 14.21 20.42
CA MET A 1 -31.96 13.37 19.21
C MET A 1 -30.49 13.24 18.83
N GLY A 2 -29.89 12.08 19.10
CA GLY A 2 -28.48 11.83 18.77
C GLY A 2 -28.32 11.68 17.26
N GLN A 3 -27.32 12.35 16.69
CA GLN A 3 -26.97 12.18 15.28
C GLN A 3 -26.54 10.72 15.06
N VAL A 4 -27.31 10.00 14.24
CA VAL A 4 -26.88 8.70 13.71
C VAL A 4 -25.74 8.99 12.75
N LYS A 5 -24.50 8.73 13.17
CA LYS A 5 -23.36 8.68 12.25
C LYS A 5 -23.60 7.50 11.32
N PHE A 6 -24.04 7.75 10.09
CA PHE A 6 -23.95 6.77 9.03
C PHE A 6 -22.47 6.39 8.90
N LYS A 7 -22.13 5.16 9.25
CA LYS A 7 -20.78 4.65 9.08
C LYS A 7 -20.56 4.61 7.57
N ASP A 8 -19.59 5.38 7.08
CA ASP A 8 -19.27 5.37 5.67
C ASP A 8 -18.54 4.05 5.36
N ASP A 9 -19.28 3.02 4.96
CA ASP A 9 -18.75 1.68 4.70
C ASP A 9 -17.81 1.63 3.48
N ARG A 10 -17.56 2.77 2.80
CA ARG A 10 -16.66 2.82 1.64
C ARG A 10 -15.20 2.79 2.05
N LYS A 11 -14.82 3.49 3.12
CA LYS A 11 -13.44 3.49 3.63
C LYS A 11 -12.92 2.08 3.96
N PRO A 12 -13.64 1.23 4.73
CA PRO A 12 -13.17 -0.12 5.00
C PRO A 12 -13.10 -0.98 3.73
N LEU A 13 -14.02 -0.82 2.76
CA LEU A 13 -13.93 -1.52 1.47
C LEU A 13 -12.69 -1.09 0.68
N ILE A 14 -12.39 0.21 0.63
CA ILE A 14 -11.20 0.75 -0.02
C ILE A 14 -9.94 0.22 0.65
N ALA A 15 -9.90 0.21 1.98
CA ALA A 15 -8.77 -0.28 2.75
C ALA A 15 -8.53 -1.78 2.52
N GLU A 16 -9.58 -2.59 2.53
CA GLU A 16 -9.51 -4.03 2.24
C GLU A 16 -9.02 -4.30 0.80
N ALA A 17 -9.49 -3.53 -0.18
CA ALA A 17 -9.04 -3.64 -1.55
C ALA A 17 -7.54 -3.32 -1.70
N MET A 18 -7.05 -2.27 -1.03
CA MET A 18 -5.63 -1.95 -1.04
C MET A 18 -4.80 -3.02 -0.31
N ARG A 19 -5.24 -3.51 0.86
CA ARG A 19 -4.55 -4.61 1.59
C ARG A 19 -4.43 -5.89 0.78
N SER A 20 -5.42 -6.16 -0.06
CA SER A 20 -5.49 -7.37 -0.90
C SER A 20 -4.87 -7.17 -2.29
N SER A 21 -4.38 -5.96 -2.59
CA SER A 21 -3.76 -5.67 -3.87
C SER A 21 -2.35 -6.27 -3.94
N ASP A 22 -1.99 -6.78 -5.11
CA ASP A 22 -0.62 -7.21 -5.39
C ASP A 22 0.20 -5.99 -5.84
N LEU A 23 1.23 -5.62 -5.07
CA LEU A 23 2.06 -4.46 -5.42
C LEU A 23 2.79 -4.64 -6.76
N THR A 24 3.00 -5.88 -7.21
CA THR A 24 3.63 -6.19 -8.51
C THR A 24 2.82 -5.71 -9.71
N ASP A 25 1.52 -5.42 -9.52
CA ASP A 25 0.65 -4.85 -10.55
C ASP A 25 0.80 -3.32 -10.71
N PHE A 26 1.61 -2.66 -9.87
CA PHE A 26 1.75 -1.20 -9.84
C PHE A 26 3.17 -0.75 -10.18
N ALA A 27 3.29 0.45 -10.76
CA ALA A 27 4.57 1.03 -11.17
C ALA A 27 5.56 1.25 -10.00
N CYS A 28 5.08 1.35 -8.75
CA CYS A 28 5.99 1.43 -7.61
C CYS A 28 6.80 0.15 -7.38
N TRP A 29 6.40 -1.00 -7.97
CA TRP A 29 7.13 -2.25 -7.81
C TRP A 29 8.53 -2.19 -8.40
N ASP A 30 8.72 -1.52 -9.54
CA ASP A 30 10.04 -1.39 -10.16
C ASP A 30 11.08 -0.80 -9.18
N ASP A 31 10.67 0.20 -8.38
CA ASP A 31 11.53 0.82 -7.37
C ASP A 31 11.77 -0.08 -6.15
N LEU A 32 10.78 -0.89 -5.76
CA LEU A 32 10.87 -1.80 -4.60
C LEU A 32 11.67 -3.06 -4.92
N ASP A 33 11.50 -3.61 -6.12
CA ASP A 33 12.23 -4.78 -6.62
C ASP A 33 13.73 -4.49 -6.75
N ALA A 34 14.07 -3.26 -7.14
CA ALA A 34 15.46 -2.80 -7.25
C ALA A 34 16.21 -2.71 -5.90
N LEU A 35 15.52 -2.77 -4.75
CA LEU A 35 16.14 -2.62 -3.43
C LEU A 35 17.04 -3.79 -3.04
N SER A 36 16.77 -4.99 -3.57
CA SER A 36 17.46 -6.21 -3.11
C SER A 36 17.54 -7.27 -4.21
N SER A 37 18.22 -8.39 -3.95
CA SER A 37 18.26 -9.50 -4.92
C SER A 37 16.95 -10.28 -4.98
N GLU A 38 16.18 -10.24 -3.89
CA GLU A 38 14.83 -10.78 -3.83
C GLU A 38 14.02 -9.95 -2.82
N THR A 39 13.02 -9.23 -3.33
CA THR A 39 12.12 -8.40 -2.53
C THR A 39 10.78 -9.12 -2.35
N GLN A 40 10.31 -9.22 -1.10
CA GLN A 40 9.01 -9.81 -0.78
C GLN A 40 8.15 -8.82 0.01
N VAL A 41 6.89 -8.65 -0.39
CA VAL A 41 5.90 -7.88 0.37
C VAL A 41 5.44 -8.70 1.58
N ALA A 42 5.78 -8.24 2.78
CA ALA A 42 5.37 -8.89 4.02
C ALA A 42 3.98 -8.43 4.47
N ASN A 43 3.69 -7.12 4.36
CA ASN A 43 2.41 -6.55 4.75
C ASN A 43 2.19 -5.17 4.09
N ILE A 44 0.92 -4.82 3.88
CA ILE A 44 0.51 -3.46 3.52
C ILE A 44 -0.40 -2.96 4.64
N GLU A 45 0.12 -2.03 5.45
CA GLU A 45 -0.70 -1.31 6.43
C GLU A 45 -1.38 -0.14 5.74
N VAL A 46 -2.71 -0.07 5.89
CA VAL A 46 -3.53 1.02 5.37
C VAL A 46 -4.07 1.80 6.55
N PHE A 47 -4.02 3.13 6.47
CA PHE A 47 -4.56 4.03 7.49
C PHE A 47 -6.01 4.38 7.16
N ASP A 48 -6.96 3.51 7.54
CA ASP A 48 -8.38 3.58 7.16
C ASP A 48 -9.03 4.92 7.50
N ASP A 49 -8.70 5.49 8.66
CA ASP A 49 -9.23 6.78 9.12
C ASP A 49 -8.76 7.94 8.23
N GLU A 50 -7.57 7.84 7.64
CA GLU A 50 -6.96 8.86 6.78
C GLU A 50 -7.38 8.79 5.32
N ILE A 51 -8.16 7.78 4.92
CA ILE A 51 -8.70 7.70 3.55
C ILE A 51 -9.61 8.91 3.30
N MET A 52 -9.28 9.70 2.27
CA MET A 52 -10.07 10.83 1.82
C MET A 52 -10.96 10.43 0.63
N LEU A 53 -12.21 10.87 0.65
CA LEU A 53 -13.22 10.59 -0.38
C LEU A 53 -13.63 11.88 -1.07
N SER A 54 -13.46 11.93 -2.39
CA SER A 54 -13.78 13.06 -3.25
C SER A 54 -14.73 12.62 -4.37
N GLY A 55 -16.02 12.55 -4.04
CA GLY A 55 -17.05 12.06 -4.96
C GLY A 55 -16.88 10.56 -5.26
N LYS A 56 -16.40 10.24 -6.47
CA LYS A 56 -16.05 8.86 -6.87
C LYS A 56 -14.57 8.55 -6.68
N SER A 57 -13.72 9.54 -6.46
CA SER A 57 -12.29 9.33 -6.28
C SER A 57 -11.94 9.17 -4.81
N PHE A 58 -10.84 8.48 -4.53
CA PHE A 58 -10.28 8.36 -3.18
C PHE A 58 -8.76 8.39 -3.21
N GLU A 59 -8.20 8.75 -2.06
CA GLU A 59 -6.77 8.71 -1.77
C GLU A 59 -6.56 8.27 -0.31
N GLY A 60 -5.42 7.66 -0.01
CA GLY A 60 -5.08 7.26 1.35
C GLY A 60 -3.58 7.01 1.52
N ALA A 61 -3.14 6.98 2.77
CA ALA A 61 -1.77 6.66 3.15
C ALA A 61 -1.60 5.15 3.40
N ILE A 62 -0.39 4.65 3.17
CA ILE A 62 0.01 3.27 3.48
C ILE A 62 1.41 3.23 4.08
N ASN A 63 1.71 2.15 4.80
CA ASN A 63 3.07 1.68 5.06
C ASN A 63 3.23 0.30 4.42
N VAL A 64 4.26 0.14 3.60
CA VAL A 64 4.61 -1.12 2.96
C VAL A 64 5.77 -1.75 3.73
N TYR A 65 5.55 -2.95 4.25
CA TYR A 65 6.56 -3.73 4.94
C TYR A 65 7.14 -4.76 3.96
N LEU A 66 8.44 -4.71 3.77
CA LEU A 66 9.18 -5.59 2.88
C LEU A 66 10.14 -6.50 3.66
N THR A 67 10.37 -7.68 3.11
CA THR A 67 11.53 -8.51 3.44
C THR A 67 12.47 -8.45 2.25
N LEU A 68 13.71 -8.04 2.49
CA LEU A 68 14.74 -7.80 1.48
C LEU A 68 15.86 -8.84 1.63
N ASN A 69 16.27 -9.45 0.53
CA ASN A 69 17.38 -10.41 0.51
C ASN A 69 18.67 -9.77 -0.02
N TYR A 70 19.72 -9.84 0.78
CA TYR A 70 21.08 -9.47 0.38
C TYR A 70 21.99 -10.70 0.47
N GLY A 71 22.42 -11.21 -0.68
CA GLY A 71 23.35 -12.33 -0.78
C GLY A 71 22.91 -13.37 -1.80
N ASN A 72 23.65 -14.47 -1.88
CA ASN A 72 23.31 -15.63 -2.71
C ASN A 72 23.60 -16.91 -1.92
N GLY A 73 22.74 -17.92 -2.02
CA GLY A 73 22.94 -19.23 -1.36
C GLY A 73 22.82 -19.17 0.16
N ASP A 74 23.60 -20.00 0.87
CA ASP A 74 23.55 -20.15 2.33
C ASP A 74 23.93 -18.89 3.14
N ASP A 75 24.59 -17.91 2.52
CA ASP A 75 24.99 -16.64 3.15
C ASP A 75 23.95 -15.51 2.95
N ALA A 76 22.77 -15.83 2.45
CA ALA A 76 21.69 -14.87 2.26
C ALA A 76 21.26 -14.21 3.58
N THR A 77 21.32 -12.88 3.63
CA THR A 77 20.84 -12.08 4.76
C THR A 77 19.48 -11.49 4.43
N TRP A 78 18.49 -11.78 5.27
CA TRP A 78 17.14 -11.25 5.15
C TRP A 78 16.92 -10.10 6.14
N ILE A 79 16.44 -8.96 5.64
CA ILE A 79 16.23 -7.75 6.43
C ILE A 79 14.79 -7.28 6.24
N SER A 80 14.12 -6.91 7.34
CA SER A 80 12.81 -6.28 7.28
C SER A 80 12.94 -4.76 7.16
N ALA A 81 12.23 -4.16 6.22
CA ALA A 81 12.18 -2.72 6.00
C ALA A 81 10.73 -2.24 5.90
N ALA A 82 10.49 -0.97 6.22
CA ALA A 82 9.16 -0.34 6.11
C ALA A 82 9.28 0.98 5.35
N PHE A 83 8.42 1.16 4.36
CA PHE A 83 8.41 2.33 3.49
C PHE A 83 7.05 3.01 3.49
N PRO A 84 6.98 4.32 3.79
CA PRO A 84 5.73 5.06 3.71
C PRO A 84 5.31 5.24 2.26
N GLY A 85 4.00 5.34 2.04
CA GLY A 85 3.44 5.50 0.71
C GLY A 85 2.05 6.09 0.71
N SER A 86 1.50 6.22 -0.50
CA SER A 86 0.13 6.64 -0.71
C SER A 86 -0.47 5.88 -1.89
N PHE A 87 -1.79 5.78 -1.90
CA PHE A 87 -2.53 5.17 -3.00
C PHE A 87 -3.70 6.06 -3.40
N SER A 88 -4.14 5.93 -4.64
CA SER A 88 -5.34 6.60 -5.13
C SER A 88 -6.10 5.71 -6.11
N GLY A 89 -7.39 6.01 -6.24
CA GLY A 89 -8.28 5.21 -7.08
C GLY A 89 -9.66 5.81 -7.24
N VAL A 90 -10.55 5.00 -7.79
CA VAL A 90 -11.93 5.38 -8.09
C VAL A 90 -12.91 4.28 -7.69
N LEU A 91 -14.10 4.67 -7.27
CA LEU A 91 -15.24 3.79 -7.06
C LEU A 91 -15.95 3.55 -8.40
N GLN A 92 -15.85 2.34 -8.93
CA GLN A 92 -16.60 1.87 -10.11
C GLN A 92 -17.68 0.90 -9.64
N ASP A 93 -18.95 1.21 -9.92
CA ASP A 93 -20.08 0.37 -9.50
C ASP A 93 -20.08 0.01 -7.99
N ARG A 94 -19.65 0.98 -7.16
CA ARG A 94 -19.44 0.85 -5.70
C ARG A 94 -18.29 -0.06 -5.27
N GLN A 95 -17.50 -0.56 -6.21
CA GLN A 95 -16.28 -1.32 -5.94
C GLN A 95 -15.06 -0.39 -6.05
N PRO A 96 -14.14 -0.41 -5.07
CA PRO A 96 -12.89 0.33 -5.15
C PRO A 96 -11.98 -0.27 -6.23
N VAL A 97 -11.48 0.58 -7.11
CA VAL A 97 -10.46 0.24 -8.09
C VAL A 97 -9.23 1.08 -7.78
N ILE A 98 -8.19 0.44 -7.25
CA ILE A 98 -6.89 1.06 -7.03
C ILE A 98 -6.28 1.38 -8.40
N ARG A 99 -5.80 2.60 -8.59
CA ARG A 99 -5.25 3.07 -9.87
C ARG A 99 -3.77 3.37 -9.79
N ASN A 100 -3.34 3.89 -8.65
CA ASN A 100 -1.96 4.28 -8.46
C ASN A 100 -1.54 4.00 -7.03
N VAL A 101 -0.31 3.53 -6.87
CA VAL A 101 0.35 3.34 -5.58
C VAL A 101 1.73 3.95 -5.72
N ILE A 102 2.13 4.75 -4.74
CA ILE A 102 3.43 5.41 -4.64
C ILE A 102 4.03 4.98 -3.32
N VAL A 103 5.28 4.52 -3.34
CA VAL A 103 6.03 4.16 -2.14
C VAL A 103 7.33 4.95 -2.14
N ASP A 104 7.62 5.63 -1.03
CA ASP A 104 8.84 6.40 -0.87
C ASP A 104 9.98 5.49 -0.39
N THR A 105 10.86 5.10 -1.31
CA THR A 105 12.07 4.33 -1.02
C THR A 105 13.27 5.22 -0.71
N SER A 106 13.10 6.56 -0.70
CA SER A 106 14.17 7.52 -0.45
C SER A 106 14.88 7.30 0.89
N SER A 107 14.12 6.81 1.89
CA SER A 107 14.63 6.43 3.21
C SER A 107 15.69 5.32 3.18
N PHE A 108 15.82 4.56 2.09
CA PHE A 108 16.81 3.49 1.93
C PHE A 108 18.18 3.98 1.44
N TYR A 109 18.22 5.05 0.63
CA TYR A 109 19.45 5.58 0.04
C TYR A 109 20.12 6.68 0.88
N ALA A 110 19.53 7.02 2.03
CA ALA A 110 19.94 8.12 2.90
C ALA A 110 21.05 7.74 3.90
#